data_AF-A0A973IXK6-F1
#
_entry.id   AF-A0A973IXK6-F1
#
_cell.length_a   1.000
_cell.length_b   1.000
_cell.length_c   1.000
_cell.angle_alpha   90.00
_cell.angle_beta   90.00
_cell.angle_gamma   90.00
#
_symmetry.space_group_name_H-M   'P 1'
#
loop_
_entity.id
_entity.type
_entity.pdbx_description
1 polymer ?
#
loop_
_entity_poly.entity_id
_entity_poly.type
_entity_poly.pdbx_seq_one_letter_code
_entity_poly.pdbx_strand_id
1 'polypeptide(L)'
;LVVMFFVPDNQRNTYLKEVSSLARVLKGYPKYQNFESVTDLNAVRNTMLDIVHLAMNGDGRSYRARMIQLDTLTKTVATAEGFKLEGMQVDALLIVTGPDIKPVMLSQNLELSALADEDSRLLGALVSGNRYELQGWQIVRRSTTAYTGERVIHDCLAIKGRG
;
A
#
# COMPACT_ATOMS: atom_id res chain seq x y z
N LEU A 1 20.40 20.07 20.63
CA LEU A 1 19.01 19.75 20.26
C LEU A 1 18.07 20.18 21.38
N VAL A 2 17.14 21.11 21.11
CA VAL A 2 16.07 21.48 22.04
C VAL A 2 14.76 21.01 21.43
N VAL A 3 13.98 20.23 22.18
CA VAL A 3 12.68 19.71 21.70
C VAL A 3 11.59 20.20 22.65
N MET A 4 10.64 20.96 22.12
CA MET A 4 9.51 21.50 22.87
C MET A 4 8.24 20.76 22.46
N PHE A 5 7.54 20.19 23.45
CA PHE A 5 6.29 19.46 23.22
C PHE A 5 5.12 20.20 23.86
N PHE A 6 4.05 20.39 23.10
CA PHE A 6 2.75 20.77 23.66
C PHE A 6 2.00 19.49 24.01
N VAL A 7 1.63 19.32 25.29
CA VAL A 7 1.03 18.09 25.79
C VAL A 7 -0.36 18.41 26.37
N PRO A 8 -1.44 17.81 25.83
CA PRO A 8 -2.78 17.92 26.41
C PRO A 8 -2.85 17.27 27.81
N ASP A 9 -3.57 17.89 28.75
CA ASP A 9 -3.59 17.46 30.17
C ASP A 9 -4.04 16.01 30.37
N ASN A 10 -4.96 15.53 29.53
CA ASN A 10 -5.49 14.17 29.58
C ASN A 10 -4.50 13.08 29.14
N GLN A 11 -3.36 13.45 28.55
CA GLN A 11 -2.34 12.50 28.06
C GLN A 11 -0.96 12.73 28.71
N ARG A 12 -0.84 13.68 29.65
CA ARG A 12 0.41 14.10 30.28
C ARG A 12 1.30 12.94 30.75
N ASN A 13 0.72 11.94 31.41
CA ASN A 13 1.48 10.82 31.96
C ASN A 13 2.06 9.88 30.88
N THR A 14 1.36 9.71 29.76
CA THR A 14 1.83 8.90 28.63
C THR A 14 2.97 9.62 27.91
N TYR A 15 2.78 10.91 27.61
CA TYR A 15 3.80 11.73 26.94
C TYR A 15 5.08 11.87 27.77
N LEU A 16 4.97 12.06 29.09
CA LEU A 16 6.15 12.13 29.96
C LEU A 16 6.97 10.83 29.94
N LYS A 17 6.31 9.66 29.85
CA LYS A 17 7.00 8.37 29.72
C LYS A 17 7.73 8.24 28.38
N GLU A 18 7.07 8.63 27.29
CA GLU A 18 7.65 8.59 25.95
C GLU A 18 8.85 9.54 25.80
N VAL A 19 8.70 10.79 26.25
CA VAL A 19 9.79 11.79 26.27
C VAL A 19 10.95 11.32 27.14
N SER A 20 10.67 10.69 28.30
CA SER A 20 11.72 10.13 29.15
C SER A 20 12.46 8.97 28.49
N SER A 21 11.76 8.13 27.71
CA SER A 21 12.39 7.05 26.94
C SER A 21 13.30 7.61 25.84
N LEU A 22 12.83 8.64 25.14
CA LEU A 22 13.59 9.32 24.09
C LEU A 22 14.83 10.01 24.67
N ALA A 23 14.69 10.68 25.82
CA ALA A 23 15.82 11.27 26.54
C ALA A 23 16.85 10.22 27.00
N ARG A 24 16.40 9.03 27.44
CA ARG A 24 17.28 7.92 27.82
C ARG A 24 18.12 7.46 26.63
N VAL A 25 17.51 7.32 25.46
CA VAL A 25 18.20 6.90 24.23
C VAL A 25 19.19 7.96 23.75
N LEU A 26 18.80 9.23 23.74
CA LEU A 26 19.71 10.33 23.37
C LEU A 26 20.93 10.41 24.30
N LYS A 27 20.76 10.11 25.60
CA LYS A 27 21.88 10.01 26.54
C LYS A 27 22.75 8.77 26.32
N GLY A 28 22.15 7.63 25.98
CA GLY A 28 22.86 6.36 25.78
C GLY A 28 23.66 6.27 24.48
N TYR A 29 23.32 7.09 23.48
CA TYR A 29 23.90 7.02 22.14
C TYR A 29 24.40 8.40 21.67
N PRO A 30 25.68 8.75 21.94
CA PRO A 30 26.22 10.08 21.63
C PRO A 30 26.25 10.40 20.13
N LYS A 31 26.21 9.37 19.26
CA LYS A 31 26.09 9.53 17.80
C LYS A 31 24.84 10.29 17.34
N TYR A 32 23.82 10.37 18.18
CA TYR A 32 22.55 11.04 17.88
C TYR A 32 22.45 12.48 18.44
N GLN A 33 23.54 13.00 19.02
CA GLN A 33 23.56 14.34 19.61
C GLN A 33 24.02 15.41 18.60
N ASN A 34 24.77 15.02 17.56
CA ASN A 34 25.38 15.93 16.59
C ASN A 34 24.67 15.85 15.24
N PHE A 35 23.76 16.78 14.98
CA PHE A 35 23.11 16.95 13.67
C PHE A 35 23.81 18.01 12.80
N GLU A 36 24.82 18.70 13.33
CA GLU A 36 25.52 19.81 12.66
C GLU A 36 26.28 19.37 11.39
N SER A 37 26.67 18.10 11.30
CA SER A 37 27.37 17.55 10.13
C SER A 37 26.45 17.10 9.00
N VAL A 38 25.13 17.23 9.15
CA VAL A 38 24.15 16.70 8.20
C VAL A 38 23.59 17.84 7.34
N THR A 39 24.03 17.92 6.09
CA THR A 39 23.58 18.91 5.10
C THR A 39 22.27 18.55 4.40
N ASP A 40 21.84 17.28 4.44
CA ASP A 40 20.63 16.79 3.79
C ASP A 40 19.48 16.57 4.81
N LEU A 41 18.33 17.19 4.53
CA LEU A 41 17.11 17.06 5.33
C LEU A 41 16.62 15.60 5.41
N ASN A 42 16.84 14.80 4.36
CA ASN A 42 16.47 13.39 4.38
C ASN A 42 17.32 12.58 5.37
N ALA A 43 18.61 12.89 5.47
CA ALA A 43 19.50 12.25 6.42
C ALA A 43 19.14 12.64 7.88
N VAL A 44 18.72 13.89 8.12
CA VAL A 44 18.19 14.30 9.43
C VAL A 44 16.90 13.53 9.76
N ARG A 45 15.96 13.45 8.81
CA ARG A 45 14.71 12.68 8.97
C ARG A 45 14.97 11.23 9.33
N ASN A 46 15.86 10.56 8.59
CA ASN A 46 16.19 9.16 8.82
C ASN A 46 16.83 8.96 10.20
N THR A 47 17.73 9.87 10.58
CA THR A 47 18.36 9.83 11.91
C THR A 47 17.33 10.03 13.04
N MET A 48 16.35 10.92 12.87
CA MET A 48 15.26 11.08 13.84
C MET A 48 14.36 9.83 13.93
N LEU A 49 14.07 9.19 12.80
CA LEU A 49 13.31 7.94 12.78
C LEU A 49 14.05 6.82 13.52
N ASP A 50 15.37 6.74 13.38
CA ASP A 50 16.21 5.77 14.12
C ASP A 50 16.18 6.01 15.64
N ILE A 51 16.22 7.27 16.07
CA ILE A 51 16.14 7.64 17.50
C ILE A 51 14.78 7.28 18.09
N VAL A 52 13.70 7.62 17.39
CA VAL A 52 12.32 7.28 17.79
C VAL A 52 12.17 5.76 17.87
N HIS A 53 12.68 5.03 16.88
CA HIS A 53 12.67 3.57 16.87
C HIS A 53 13.38 2.98 18.09
N LEU A 54 14.56 3.49 18.43
CA LEU A 54 15.34 3.03 19.58
C LEU A 54 14.68 3.39 20.92
N ALA A 55 13.95 4.52 20.99
CA ALA A 55 13.20 4.95 22.16
C ALA A 55 11.91 4.14 22.40
N MET A 56 11.29 3.63 21.33
CA MET A 56 10.07 2.84 21.40
C MET A 56 10.33 1.34 21.64
N ASN A 57 11.44 0.80 21.13
CA ASN A 57 11.67 -0.64 21.07
C ASN A 57 12.78 -1.13 22.02
N GLY A 58 12.64 -0.87 23.32
CA GLY A 58 13.33 -1.71 24.30
C GLY A 58 12.92 -3.17 24.06
N ASP A 59 13.81 -3.93 23.41
CA ASP A 59 13.67 -5.31 22.90
C ASP A 59 12.72 -5.57 21.69
N GLY A 60 13.33 -6.12 20.63
CA GLY A 60 12.75 -7.26 19.91
C GLY A 60 12.10 -7.02 18.53
N ARG A 61 12.87 -7.35 17.47
CA ARG A 61 12.44 -8.00 16.21
C ARG A 61 10.97 -7.78 15.77
N SER A 62 10.63 -6.60 15.25
CA SER A 62 9.35 -6.43 14.50
C SER A 62 9.48 -5.62 13.20
N TYR A 63 10.56 -4.86 13.01
CA TYR A 63 10.60 -3.83 11.98
C TYR A 63 11.27 -4.20 10.65
N ARG A 64 12.13 -5.22 10.54
CA ARG A 64 12.56 -5.69 9.20
C ARG A 64 11.36 -6.10 8.35
N ALA A 65 10.34 -6.71 8.95
CA ALA A 65 9.11 -7.09 8.25
C ALA A 65 8.28 -5.88 7.77
N ARG A 66 8.15 -4.82 8.59
CA ARG A 66 7.42 -3.59 8.21
C ARG A 66 8.17 -2.69 7.25
N MET A 67 9.50 -2.59 7.39
CA MET A 67 10.34 -1.80 6.50
C MET A 67 10.37 -2.42 5.10
N ILE A 68 10.43 -3.76 4.99
CA ILE A 68 10.22 -4.46 3.72
C ILE A 68 8.82 -4.14 3.15
N GLN A 69 7.76 -4.19 3.97
CA GLN A 69 6.41 -3.84 3.50
C GLN A 69 6.31 -2.40 2.96
N LEU A 70 6.90 -1.42 3.63
CA LEU A 70 6.86 -0.02 3.19
C LEU A 70 7.68 0.23 1.93
N ASP A 71 8.88 -0.37 1.80
CA ASP A 71 9.66 -0.29 0.57
C ASP A 71 8.93 -0.98 -0.60
N THR A 72 8.25 -2.10 -0.36
CA THR A 72 7.43 -2.75 -1.41
C THR A 72 6.23 -1.91 -1.83
N LEU A 73 5.57 -1.20 -0.90
CA LEU A 73 4.45 -0.31 -1.21
C LEU A 73 4.90 0.96 -1.96
N THR A 74 6.10 1.46 -1.66
CA THR A 74 6.62 2.68 -2.31
C THR A 74 7.24 2.37 -3.69
N LYS A 75 7.75 1.14 -3.91
CA LYS A 75 8.24 0.67 -5.21
C LYS A 75 7.16 0.13 -6.15
N THR A 76 5.93 -0.12 -5.68
CA THR A 76 4.81 -0.64 -6.52
C THR A 76 4.04 0.45 -7.27
N VAL A 77 4.62 1.65 -7.43
CA VAL A 77 4.22 2.61 -8.47
C VAL A 77 5.07 2.44 -9.74
N ALA A 78 6.00 1.48 -9.76
CA ALA A 78 6.57 0.99 -11.01
C ALA A 78 5.58 -0.01 -11.62
N THR A 79 5.17 0.27 -12.87
CA THR A 79 4.44 -0.63 -13.78
C THR A 79 4.68 -2.10 -13.44
N ALA A 80 3.75 -2.71 -12.72
CA ALA A 80 3.75 -4.14 -12.51
C ALA A 80 3.34 -4.77 -13.84
N GLU A 81 4.35 -5.16 -14.63
CA GLU A 81 4.13 -6.20 -15.63
C GLU A 81 3.55 -7.40 -14.89
N GLY A 82 2.43 -7.94 -15.39
CA GLY A 82 1.75 -9.08 -14.80
C GLY A 82 2.67 -10.20 -14.36
N PHE A 83 2.24 -10.93 -13.34
CA PHE A 83 2.97 -12.12 -12.91
C PHE A 83 2.97 -13.14 -14.05
N LYS A 84 4.13 -13.31 -14.68
CA LYS A 84 4.38 -14.32 -15.71
C LYS A 84 4.80 -15.61 -15.01
N LEU A 85 3.87 -16.54 -14.88
CA LEU A 85 4.18 -17.95 -14.61
C LEU A 85 4.54 -18.60 -15.96
N GLU A 86 5.35 -19.65 -16.01
CA GLU A 86 5.85 -20.25 -17.26
C GLU A 86 4.75 -20.46 -18.32
N GLY A 87 4.61 -19.52 -19.27
CA GLY A 87 3.60 -19.56 -20.33
C GLY A 87 2.19 -19.06 -19.97
N MET A 88 1.99 -18.46 -18.79
CA MET A 88 0.71 -17.91 -18.35
C MET A 88 0.89 -16.49 -17.78
N GLN A 89 0.13 -15.53 -18.31
CA GLN A 89 0.12 -14.17 -17.80
C GLN A 89 -1.05 -13.98 -16.85
N VAL A 90 -0.77 -13.52 -15.63
CA VAL A 90 -1.79 -13.22 -14.61
C VAL A 90 -1.68 -11.76 -14.19
N ASP A 91 -2.76 -11.03 -14.40
CA ASP A 91 -2.90 -9.62 -14.05
C ASP A 91 -4.02 -9.42 -13.03
N ALA A 92 -3.71 -8.72 -11.93
CA ALA A 92 -4.72 -8.32 -10.96
C ALA A 92 -5.42 -7.05 -11.42
N LEU A 93 -6.75 -7.04 -11.34
CA LEU A 93 -7.56 -5.90 -11.78
C LEU A 93 -8.78 -5.71 -10.87
N LEU A 94 -9.21 -4.47 -10.76
CA LEU A 94 -10.43 -4.10 -10.04
C LEU A 94 -11.47 -3.60 -11.04
N ILE A 95 -12.73 -3.96 -10.85
CA ILE A 95 -13.83 -3.45 -11.67
C ILE A 95 -14.82 -2.75 -10.77
N VAL A 96 -15.06 -1.46 -11.04
CA VAL A 96 -16.01 -0.63 -10.29
C VAL A 96 -17.30 -0.53 -11.07
N THR A 97 -18.42 -0.85 -10.43
CA THR A 97 -19.77 -0.84 -11.00
C THR A 97 -20.76 -0.11 -10.09
N GLY A 98 -21.85 0.40 -10.65
CA GLY A 98 -22.89 1.11 -9.91
C GLY A 98 -23.99 1.68 -10.83
N PRO A 99 -25.14 2.12 -10.28
CA PRO A 99 -26.33 2.47 -11.06
C PRO A 99 -26.16 3.66 -12.02
N ASP A 100 -25.25 4.59 -11.72
CA ASP A 100 -25.01 5.81 -12.52
C ASP A 100 -23.56 5.94 -13.03
N ILE A 101 -22.82 4.82 -13.05
CA ILE A 101 -21.44 4.81 -13.53
C ILE A 101 -21.26 3.76 -14.62
N LYS A 102 -20.59 4.15 -15.72
CA LYS A 102 -20.06 3.17 -16.66
C LYS A 102 -19.08 2.28 -15.88
N PRO A 103 -19.11 0.95 -16.06
CA PRO A 103 -18.13 0.06 -15.47
C PRO A 103 -16.72 0.53 -15.81
N VAL A 104 -15.87 0.69 -14.79
CA VAL A 104 -14.47 1.09 -14.98
C VAL A 104 -13.58 -0.06 -14.56
N MET A 105 -12.71 -0.51 -15.46
CA MET A 105 -11.64 -1.45 -15.14
C MET A 105 -10.38 -0.69 -14.74
N LEU A 106 -9.85 -1.03 -13.56
CA LEU A 106 -8.58 -0.55 -13.06
C LEU A 106 -7.56 -1.68 -13.19
N SER A 107 -6.69 -1.58 -14.18
CA SER A 107 -5.61 -2.53 -14.46
C SER A 107 -4.31 -1.78 -14.73
N GLN A 108 -3.17 -2.40 -14.40
CA GLN A 108 -1.85 -1.89 -14.79
C GLN A 108 -1.47 -2.28 -16.24
N ASN A 109 -2.24 -3.19 -16.86
CA ASN A 109 -2.05 -3.63 -18.23
C ASN A 109 -2.91 -2.78 -19.19
N LEU A 110 -2.24 -2.02 -20.06
CA LEU A 110 -2.88 -1.11 -21.02
C LEU A 110 -3.82 -1.84 -22.00
N GLU A 111 -3.47 -3.06 -22.43
CA GLU A 111 -4.29 -3.87 -23.34
C GLU A 111 -5.63 -4.23 -22.68
N LEU A 112 -5.60 -4.69 -21.43
CA LEU A 112 -6.81 -5.04 -20.66
C LEU A 112 -7.69 -3.82 -20.41
N SER A 113 -7.10 -2.67 -20.07
CA SER A 113 -7.85 -1.43 -19.86
C SER A 113 -8.55 -0.98 -21.16
N ALA A 114 -7.87 -1.04 -22.30
CA ALA A 114 -8.46 -0.68 -23.60
C ALA A 114 -9.60 -1.64 -24.00
N LEU A 115 -9.39 -2.95 -23.85
CA LEU A 115 -10.40 -3.96 -24.16
C LEU A 115 -11.67 -3.84 -23.30
N ALA A 116 -11.50 -3.45 -22.03
CA ALA A 116 -12.62 -3.28 -21.11
C ALA A 116 -13.47 -2.04 -21.44
N ASP A 117 -12.85 -0.99 -21.99
CA ASP A 117 -13.58 0.22 -22.39
C ASP A 117 -14.49 0.00 -23.60
N GLU A 118 -14.12 -0.95 -24.47
CA GLU A 118 -14.86 -1.32 -25.68
C GLU A 118 -15.98 -2.34 -25.40
N ASP A 119 -15.85 -3.18 -24.36
CA ASP A 119 -16.82 -4.26 -24.10
C ASP A 119 -17.96 -3.85 -23.17
N SER A 120 -19.15 -3.67 -23.75
CA SER A 120 -20.38 -3.33 -23.02
C SER A 120 -20.95 -4.48 -22.18
N ARG A 121 -20.46 -5.71 -22.33
CA ARG A 121 -20.98 -6.91 -21.64
C ARG A 121 -20.34 -7.15 -20.28
N LEU A 122 -19.29 -6.39 -19.94
CA LEU A 122 -18.50 -6.56 -18.72
C LEU A 122 -19.37 -6.55 -17.44
N LEU A 123 -20.31 -5.61 -17.34
CA LEU A 123 -21.23 -5.51 -16.19
C LEU A 123 -22.09 -6.78 -16.05
N GLY A 124 -22.74 -7.19 -17.14
CA GLY A 124 -23.64 -8.34 -17.13
C GLY A 124 -22.92 -9.64 -16.81
N ALA A 125 -21.70 -9.80 -17.29
CA ALA A 125 -20.89 -11.00 -17.02
C ALA A 125 -20.45 -11.10 -15.56
N LEU A 126 -20.08 -9.98 -14.93
CA LEU A 126 -19.68 -9.95 -13.52
C LEU A 126 -20.84 -10.18 -12.55
N VAL A 127 -22.06 -9.83 -12.95
CA VAL A 127 -23.26 -10.06 -12.14
C VAL A 127 -23.75 -11.50 -12.29
N SER A 128 -23.73 -12.04 -13.50
CA SER A 128 -24.26 -13.38 -13.81
C SER A 128 -23.31 -14.53 -13.46
N GLY A 129 -22.00 -14.29 -13.41
CA GLY A 129 -21.01 -15.34 -13.20
C GLY A 129 -19.75 -14.88 -12.45
N ASN A 130 -18.88 -15.84 -12.16
CA ASN A 130 -17.56 -15.60 -11.56
C ASN A 130 -16.42 -15.60 -12.59
N ARG A 131 -16.70 -15.93 -13.85
CA ARG A 131 -15.73 -16.04 -14.94
C ARG A 131 -16.28 -15.37 -16.19
N TYR A 132 -15.43 -14.64 -16.89
CA TYR A 132 -15.75 -13.95 -18.12
C TYR A 132 -14.57 -14.03 -19.10
N GLU A 133 -14.85 -14.23 -20.38
CA GLU A 133 -13.84 -14.23 -21.42
C GLU A 133 -13.85 -12.91 -22.19
N LEU A 134 -12.70 -12.23 -22.21
CA LEU A 134 -12.49 -10.98 -22.90
C LEU A 134 -11.30 -11.14 -23.88
N GLN A 135 -11.59 -11.37 -25.16
CA GLN A 135 -10.58 -11.44 -26.24
C GLN A 135 -9.36 -12.33 -25.88
N GLY A 136 -9.62 -13.57 -25.41
CA GLY A 136 -8.59 -14.53 -25.01
C GLY A 136 -8.07 -14.38 -23.57
N TRP A 137 -8.53 -13.37 -22.82
CA TRP A 137 -8.31 -13.24 -21.39
C TRP A 137 -9.46 -13.86 -20.60
N GLN A 138 -9.15 -14.70 -19.63
CA GLN A 138 -10.11 -15.22 -18.66
C GLN A 138 -10.08 -14.34 -17.41
N ILE A 139 -11.12 -13.54 -17.22
CA ILE A 139 -11.33 -12.70 -16.05
C ILE A 139 -12.10 -13.50 -15.00
N VAL A 140 -11.50 -13.69 -13.84
CA VAL A 140 -12.07 -14.46 -12.72
C VAL A 140 -12.29 -13.54 -11.53
N ARG A 141 -13.54 -13.41 -11.08
CA ARG A 141 -13.90 -12.64 -9.89
C ARG A 141 -13.54 -13.40 -8.62
N ARG A 142 -12.70 -12.81 -7.78
CA ARG A 142 -12.25 -13.36 -6.49
C ARG A 142 -13.13 -12.93 -5.34
N SER A 143 -13.46 -11.65 -5.29
CA SER A 143 -14.27 -11.08 -4.21
C SER A 143 -15.09 -9.90 -4.71
N THR A 144 -16.02 -9.45 -3.88
CA THR A 144 -16.90 -8.32 -4.19
C THR A 144 -17.15 -7.55 -2.92
N THR A 145 -16.99 -6.23 -3.00
CA THR A 145 -17.19 -5.33 -1.86
C THR A 145 -18.20 -4.27 -2.26
N ALA A 146 -19.31 -4.18 -1.53
CA ALA A 146 -20.31 -3.15 -1.72
C ALA A 146 -19.99 -1.92 -0.85
N TYR A 147 -20.25 -0.74 -1.40
CA TYR A 147 -20.05 0.55 -0.78
C TYR A 147 -21.37 1.34 -0.77
N THR A 148 -21.43 2.40 0.03
CA THR A 148 -22.58 3.31 0.08
C THR A 148 -22.88 3.88 -1.32
N GLY A 149 -24.17 4.04 -1.63
CA GLY A 149 -24.61 4.49 -2.95
C GLY A 149 -24.60 3.40 -4.02
N GLU A 150 -24.78 2.14 -3.61
CA GLU A 150 -24.91 0.97 -4.50
C GLU A 150 -23.71 0.75 -5.44
N ARG A 151 -22.55 1.26 -5.06
CA ARG A 151 -21.29 1.04 -5.78
C ARG A 151 -20.68 -0.28 -5.34
N VAL A 152 -20.16 -1.02 -6.28
CA VAL A 152 -19.57 -2.32 -6.03
C VAL A 152 -18.19 -2.38 -6.66
N ILE A 153 -17.21 -2.86 -5.90
CA ILE A 153 -15.87 -3.16 -6.39
C ILE A 153 -15.74 -4.68 -6.48
N HIS A 154 -15.45 -5.17 -7.67
CA HIS A 154 -15.12 -6.56 -7.93
C HIS A 154 -13.60 -6.70 -8.04
N ASP A 155 -13.02 -7.48 -7.14
CA ASP A 155 -11.61 -7.89 -7.22
C ASP A 155 -11.51 -9.10 -8.15
N CYS A 156 -10.71 -8.95 -9.22
CA CYS A 156 -10.64 -9.91 -10.31
C CYS A 156 -9.18 -10.23 -10.68
N LEU A 157 -8.99 -11.40 -11.28
CA LEU A 157 -7.73 -11.79 -11.93
C LEU A 157 -8.01 -12.02 -13.41
N ALA A 158 -7.25 -11.35 -14.29
CA ALA A 158 -7.18 -11.70 -15.70
C ALA A 158 -6.07 -12.74 -15.91
N ILE A 159 -6.40 -13.82 -16.60
CA ILE A 159 -5.49 -14.93 -16.90
C ILE A 159 -5.47 -15.13 -18.41
N LYS A 160 -4.29 -15.05 -19.02
CA LYS A 160 -4.06 -15.45 -20.42
C LYS A 160 -3.20 -16.70 -20.42
N GLY A 161 -3.77 -17.81 -20.89
CA GLY A 161 -3.03 -19.06 -21.10
C GLY A 161 -2.30 -19.07 -22.44
N ARG A 162 -1.36 -20.01 -22.61
CA ARG A 162 -0.90 -20.42 -23.94
C ARG A 162 -2.08 -21.04 -24.70
N GLY A 163 -2.48 -20.39 -25.79
CA GLY A 163 -3.16 -21.08 -26.90
C GLY A 163 -2.20 -22.00 -27.63
#